data_AF-A0A6M1SXA2-F1
#
_entry.id   AF-A0A6M1SXA2-F1
#
_cell.length_a   1.000
_cell.length_b   1.000
_cell.length_c   1.000
_cell.angle_alpha   90.00
_cell.angle_beta   90.00
_cell.angle_gamma   90.00
#
_symmetry.space_group_name_H-M   'P 1'
#
loop_
_entity.id
_entity.type
_entity.pdbx_description
1 polymer ?
#
loop_
_entity_poly.entity_id
_entity_poly.type
_entity_poly.pdbx_seq_one_letter_code
_entity_poly.pdbx_strand_id
1 'polypeptide(L)'
;MRFAPCLALVLALATPASAEPFHHPYGELREYNRDWLSACPDAINEDATDFYGFSCFASTGSQQLNGANLPAYKLTLVRNRLDGALDLAITVALDEGGYDESRPIVLRFGGQPDIELGVGEELETRYNTINQYFVLDAARAEALIDTMKERTSVTLLVPLIGVEKPVEVRLSLRGVLASLDFMSTYARKVAQY
;
A
#
# COMPACT_ATOMS: atom_id res chain seq x y z
N MET A 1 -35.94 -22.50 -25.35
CA MET A 1 -35.27 -21.31 -24.77
C MET A 1 -35.88 -20.99 -23.41
N ARG A 2 -35.39 -21.57 -22.31
CA ARG A 2 -35.93 -21.34 -20.93
C ARG A 2 -34.87 -21.02 -19.88
N PHE A 3 -33.60 -20.88 -20.27
CA PHE A 3 -32.48 -20.63 -19.34
C PHE A 3 -32.04 -19.15 -19.26
N ALA A 4 -32.54 -18.30 -20.16
CA ALA A 4 -32.18 -16.88 -20.21
C ALA A 4 -32.62 -16.04 -18.97
N PRO A 5 -33.82 -16.23 -18.38
CA PRO A 5 -34.24 -15.37 -17.26
C PRO A 5 -33.52 -15.70 -15.94
N CYS A 6 -33.04 -16.94 -15.75
CA CYS A 6 -32.27 -17.31 -14.56
C CYS A 6 -30.87 -16.68 -14.53
N LEU A 7 -30.24 -16.49 -15.71
CA LEU A 7 -28.88 -15.92 -15.79
C LEU A 7 -28.87 -14.43 -15.41
N ALA A 8 -29.91 -13.69 -15.79
CA ALA A 8 -30.06 -12.26 -15.45
C ALA A 8 -30.23 -12.04 -13.93
N LEU A 9 -30.93 -12.95 -13.23
CA LEU A 9 -31.16 -12.85 -11.79
C LEU A 9 -29.87 -13.12 -10.98
N VAL A 10 -29.04 -14.06 -11.44
CA VAL A 10 -27.74 -14.37 -10.80
C VAL A 10 -26.74 -13.22 -11.00
N LEU A 11 -26.76 -12.56 -12.17
CA LEU A 11 -25.94 -11.37 -12.43
C LEU A 11 -26.37 -10.15 -11.60
N ALA A 12 -27.66 -10.01 -11.28
CA ALA A 12 -28.16 -8.92 -10.44
C ALA A 12 -27.81 -9.09 -8.95
N LEU A 13 -27.62 -10.33 -8.48
CA LEU A 13 -27.17 -10.65 -7.11
C LEU A 13 -25.64 -10.71 -6.98
N ALA A 14 -24.91 -10.61 -8.09
CA ALA A 14 -23.46 -10.53 -8.14
C ALA A 14 -22.94 -9.10 -8.10
N THR A 15 -23.74 -8.13 -7.60
CA THR A 15 -23.18 -6.83 -7.22
C THR A 15 -22.09 -7.09 -6.20
N PRO A 16 -20.85 -6.60 -6.41
CA PRO A 16 -19.82 -6.75 -5.41
C PRO A 16 -20.35 -6.13 -4.11
N ALA A 17 -20.41 -6.93 -3.05
CA ALA A 17 -20.54 -6.39 -1.71
C ALA A 17 -19.27 -5.57 -1.46
N SER A 18 -19.32 -4.27 -1.78
CA SER A 18 -18.39 -3.31 -1.22
C SER A 18 -18.64 -3.37 0.28
N ALA A 19 -17.70 -3.93 1.03
CA ALA A 19 -17.80 -3.94 2.48
C ALA A 19 -17.79 -2.47 2.92
N GLU A 20 -18.87 -2.00 3.55
CA GLU A 20 -18.89 -0.63 4.05
C GLU A 20 -17.74 -0.41 5.05
N PRO A 21 -17.15 0.80 5.08
CA PRO A 21 -16.16 1.14 6.07
C PRO A 21 -16.63 0.82 7.49
N PHE A 22 -15.74 0.27 8.30
CA PHE A 22 -16.01 -0.11 9.67
C PHE A 22 -15.04 0.58 10.63
N HIS A 23 -15.52 0.95 11.82
CA HIS A 23 -14.66 1.51 12.85
C HIS A 23 -13.88 0.41 13.56
N HIS A 24 -12.57 0.58 13.65
CA HIS A 24 -11.68 -0.29 14.39
C HIS A 24 -11.55 0.19 15.85
N PRO A 25 -11.41 -0.72 16.84
CA PRO A 25 -11.30 -0.35 18.26
C PRO A 25 -10.13 0.57 18.63
N TYR A 26 -9.14 0.73 17.73
CA TYR A 26 -7.98 1.61 17.94
C TYR A 26 -8.19 3.04 17.39
N GLY A 27 -9.41 3.43 17.05
CA GLY A 27 -9.74 4.82 16.68
C GLY A 27 -9.41 5.15 15.22
N GLU A 28 -9.84 4.28 14.31
CA GLU A 28 -9.70 4.51 12.87
C GLU A 28 -10.84 3.84 12.09
N LEU A 29 -11.23 4.48 11.00
CA LEU A 29 -12.12 3.90 10.01
C LEU A 29 -11.29 3.02 9.06
N ARG A 30 -11.76 1.80 8.76
CA ARG A 30 -11.09 0.86 7.88
C ARG A 30 -12.01 0.32 6.80
N GLU A 31 -11.45 -0.03 5.64
CA GLU A 31 -12.15 -0.73 4.57
C GLU A 31 -11.23 -1.73 3.87
N TYR A 32 -11.76 -2.93 3.58
CA TYR A 32 -11.06 -3.93 2.77
C TYR A 32 -11.36 -3.74 1.29
N ASN A 33 -10.35 -3.28 0.57
CA ASN A 33 -10.36 -3.06 -0.87
C ASN A 33 -9.68 -4.23 -1.58
N ARG A 34 -10.39 -5.36 -1.69
CA ARG A 34 -9.86 -6.62 -2.22
C ARG A 34 -8.64 -7.11 -1.41
N ASP A 35 -7.44 -6.95 -1.95
CA ASP A 35 -6.18 -7.39 -1.32
C ASP A 35 -5.52 -6.28 -0.49
N TRP A 36 -6.16 -5.09 -0.45
CA TRP A 36 -5.68 -3.92 0.27
C TRP A 36 -6.55 -3.65 1.50
N LEU A 37 -5.93 -3.25 2.60
CA LEU A 37 -6.62 -2.68 3.76
C LEU A 37 -6.33 -1.19 3.79
N SER A 38 -7.38 -0.38 3.69
CA SER A 38 -7.33 1.08 3.84
C SER A 38 -7.75 1.48 5.24
N ALA A 39 -7.13 2.53 5.78
CA ALA A 39 -7.37 3.04 7.11
C ALA A 39 -7.25 4.58 7.14
N CYS A 40 -8.12 5.22 7.90
CA CYS A 40 -8.08 6.64 8.20
C CYS A 40 -8.28 6.80 9.71
N PRO A 41 -7.26 7.24 10.46
CA PRO A 41 -7.39 7.59 11.87
C PRO A 41 -8.53 8.59 12.09
N ASP A 42 -9.25 8.45 13.20
CA ASP A 42 -10.37 9.34 13.50
C ASP A 42 -9.83 10.78 13.64
N ALA A 43 -8.84 10.99 14.51
CA ALA A 43 -8.24 12.30 14.77
C ALA A 43 -6.96 12.54 13.93
N ILE A 44 -6.62 13.82 13.74
CA ILE A 44 -5.30 14.25 13.27
C ILE A 44 -4.49 14.72 14.48
N ASN A 45 -3.29 14.18 14.62
CA ASN A 45 -2.26 14.65 15.53
C ASN A 45 -1.10 15.22 14.71
N GLU A 46 -1.04 16.55 14.58
CA GLU A 46 0.00 17.26 13.82
C GLU A 46 1.39 17.12 14.45
N ASP A 47 1.47 16.83 15.75
CA ASP A 47 2.72 16.62 16.50
C ASP A 47 3.17 15.15 16.45
N ALA A 48 2.46 14.26 15.75
CA ALA A 48 2.85 12.86 15.64
C ALA A 48 4.18 12.72 14.90
N THR A 49 5.03 11.83 15.40
CA THR A 49 6.32 11.52 14.79
C THR A 49 6.22 10.47 13.69
N ASP A 50 5.04 9.87 13.51
CA ASP A 50 4.74 8.90 12.47
C ASP A 50 3.64 9.39 11.51
N PHE A 51 3.57 8.79 10.31
CA PHE A 51 2.51 9.14 9.35
C PHE A 51 1.12 8.69 9.82
N TYR A 52 1.02 7.72 10.75
CA TYR A 52 -0.26 7.24 11.28
C TYR A 52 -1.01 8.34 12.03
N GLY A 53 -0.32 9.32 12.63
CA GLY A 53 -0.98 10.40 13.36
C GLY A 53 -1.72 11.41 12.48
N PHE A 54 -1.33 11.61 11.22
CA PHE A 54 -1.88 12.67 10.37
C PHE A 54 -2.23 12.24 8.94
N SER A 55 -2.08 10.96 8.60
CA SER A 55 -2.35 10.44 7.25
C SER A 55 -3.43 9.37 7.25
N CYS A 56 -4.19 9.31 6.15
CA CYS A 56 -4.82 8.05 5.78
C CYS A 56 -3.80 7.18 5.05
N PHE A 57 -3.93 5.87 5.13
CA PHE A 57 -3.02 4.96 4.46
C PHE A 57 -3.74 3.70 3.99
N ALA A 58 -3.16 3.02 3.01
CA ALA A 58 -3.64 1.72 2.57
C ALA A 58 -2.45 0.81 2.31
N SER A 59 -2.56 -0.46 2.68
CA SER A 59 -1.46 -1.40 2.45
C SER A 59 -1.91 -2.77 1.96
N THR A 60 -1.04 -3.39 1.18
CA THR A 60 -1.07 -4.81 0.80
C THR A 60 0.20 -5.47 1.30
N GLY A 61 0.16 -6.77 1.55
CA GLY A 61 1.30 -7.53 2.05
C GLY A 61 1.58 -8.82 1.28
N SER A 62 2.78 -9.36 1.46
CA SER A 62 3.17 -10.69 1.02
C SER A 62 2.42 -11.78 1.78
N GLN A 63 2.33 -12.97 1.17
CA GLN A 63 1.89 -14.19 1.88
C GLN A 63 2.93 -14.68 2.88
N GLN A 64 4.21 -14.42 2.65
CA GLN A 64 5.25 -14.67 3.63
C GLN A 64 5.02 -13.74 4.83
N LEU A 65 5.04 -14.33 6.02
CA LEU A 65 4.89 -13.65 7.29
C LEU A 65 6.21 -13.68 8.06
N ASN A 66 6.40 -12.69 8.93
CA ASN A 66 7.47 -12.68 9.92
C ASN A 66 7.01 -13.31 11.25
N GLY A 67 7.88 -13.33 12.25
CA GLY A 67 7.66 -13.89 13.57
C GLY A 67 6.55 -13.20 14.38
N ALA A 68 6.14 -12.00 13.98
CA ALA A 68 4.97 -11.30 14.52
C ALA A 68 3.67 -11.64 13.77
N ASN A 69 3.70 -12.61 12.85
CA ASN A 69 2.59 -13.00 11.98
C ASN A 69 2.06 -11.84 11.11
N LEU A 70 2.95 -10.91 10.74
CA LEU A 70 2.67 -9.80 9.84
C LEU A 70 3.38 -10.04 8.50
N PRO A 71 2.87 -9.50 7.38
CA PRO A 71 3.53 -9.63 6.08
C PRO A 71 4.99 -9.16 6.13
N ALA A 72 5.90 -10.03 5.69
CA ALA A 72 7.33 -9.73 5.62
C ALA A 72 7.65 -8.60 4.62
N TYR A 73 6.82 -8.44 3.59
CA TYR A 73 6.95 -7.36 2.61
C TYR A 73 5.61 -6.66 2.42
N LYS A 74 5.63 -5.33 2.33
CA LYS A 74 4.41 -4.55 2.11
C LYS A 74 4.63 -3.40 1.13
N LEU A 75 3.55 -3.03 0.45
CA LEU A 75 3.42 -1.71 -0.15
C LEU A 75 2.40 -0.93 0.67
N THR A 76 2.71 0.31 0.97
CA THR A 76 1.82 1.23 1.69
C THR A 76 1.69 2.51 0.89
N LEU A 77 0.46 2.83 0.49
CA LEU A 77 0.09 4.13 -0.02
C LEU A 77 -0.28 5.01 1.17
N VAL A 78 0.21 6.24 1.18
CA VAL A 78 -0.09 7.22 2.23
C VAL A 78 -0.70 8.44 1.57
N ARG A 79 -1.75 8.99 2.18
CA ARG A 79 -2.32 10.28 1.84
C ARG A 79 -2.24 11.18 3.06
N ASN A 80 -1.33 12.14 3.02
CA ASN A 80 -1.20 13.16 4.05
C ASN A 80 -2.51 13.97 4.10
N ARG A 81 -3.13 14.06 5.29
CA ARG A 81 -4.41 14.77 5.45
C ARG A 81 -4.25 16.29 5.56
N LEU A 82 -3.03 16.78 5.78
CA LEU A 82 -2.71 18.20 5.92
C LEU A 82 -2.64 18.89 4.55
N ASP A 83 -2.03 18.25 3.56
CA ASP A 83 -1.78 18.82 2.23
C ASP A 83 -2.39 18.00 1.08
N GLY A 84 -2.82 16.77 1.35
CA GLY A 84 -3.36 15.84 0.35
C GLY A 84 -2.29 15.11 -0.46
N ALA A 85 -1.01 15.30 -0.16
CA ALA A 85 0.10 14.65 -0.86
C ALA A 85 0.01 13.13 -0.76
N LEU A 86 0.34 12.46 -1.87
CA LEU A 86 0.43 11.02 -1.93
C LEU A 86 1.89 10.58 -1.81
N ASP A 87 2.07 9.44 -1.16
CA ASP A 87 3.38 8.85 -0.96
C ASP A 87 3.29 7.32 -1.04
N LEU A 88 4.43 6.68 -1.30
CA LEU A 88 4.58 5.24 -1.43
C LEU A 88 5.72 4.78 -0.53
N ALA A 89 5.42 3.79 0.30
CA ALA A 89 6.39 3.13 1.14
C ALA A 89 6.49 1.63 0.86
N ILE A 90 7.71 1.11 0.89
CA ILE A 90 8.03 -0.30 0.79
C ILE A 90 8.51 -0.77 2.17
N THR A 91 7.86 -1.79 2.73
CA THR A 91 8.30 -2.38 4.01
C THR A 91 9.04 -3.69 3.75
N VAL A 92 10.19 -3.87 4.41
CA VAL A 92 10.95 -5.13 4.46
C VAL A 92 11.15 -5.55 5.91
N ALA A 93 10.22 -6.34 6.45
CA ALA A 93 10.12 -6.70 7.86
C ALA A 93 10.41 -8.19 8.09
N LEU A 94 11.63 -8.63 7.76
CA LEU A 94 12.09 -10.01 7.98
C LEU A 94 12.55 -10.22 9.43
N ASP A 95 12.48 -11.47 9.89
CA ASP A 95 13.02 -11.87 11.20
C ASP A 95 14.55 -11.87 11.20
N GLU A 96 15.16 -12.27 10.08
CA GLU A 96 16.61 -12.37 9.89
C GLU A 96 17.00 -11.89 8.48
N GLY A 97 18.23 -11.37 8.34
CA GLY A 97 18.81 -11.04 7.03
C GLY A 97 18.15 -9.86 6.32
N GLY A 98 18.06 -8.70 6.98
CA GLY A 98 17.40 -7.49 6.49
C GLY A 98 17.79 -7.03 5.08
N TYR A 99 17.11 -5.98 4.61
CA TYR A 99 17.38 -5.37 3.30
C TYR A 99 18.86 -4.93 3.21
N ASP A 100 19.51 -5.32 2.13
CA ASP A 100 20.86 -4.87 1.77
C ASP A 100 20.78 -3.52 1.07
N GLU A 101 20.87 -2.44 1.85
CA GLU A 101 20.72 -1.06 1.39
C GLU A 101 21.81 -0.62 0.39
N SER A 102 22.87 -1.42 0.19
CA SER A 102 23.89 -1.18 -0.84
C SER A 102 23.42 -1.54 -2.26
N ARG A 103 22.29 -2.23 -2.39
CA ARG A 103 21.70 -2.66 -3.66
C ARG A 103 20.26 -2.16 -3.78
N PRO A 104 19.81 -1.73 -4.98
CA PRO A 104 18.48 -1.17 -5.13
C PRO A 104 17.39 -2.23 -4.97
N ILE A 105 16.24 -1.82 -4.43
CA ILE A 105 15.00 -2.55 -4.60
C ILE A 105 14.52 -2.34 -6.03
N VAL A 106 14.01 -3.39 -6.68
CA VAL A 106 13.47 -3.29 -8.04
C VAL A 106 11.97 -3.53 -8.05
N LEU A 107 11.22 -2.62 -8.68
CA LEU A 107 9.81 -2.78 -9.00
C LEU A 107 9.66 -3.20 -10.46
N ARG A 108 9.07 -4.38 -10.67
CA ARG A 108 8.77 -4.90 -12.00
C ARG A 108 7.26 -4.90 -12.24
N PHE A 109 6.84 -4.03 -13.15
CA PHE A 109 5.47 -3.99 -13.67
C PHE A 109 5.41 -4.73 -15.01
N GLY A 110 4.41 -5.59 -15.20
CA GLY A 110 4.30 -6.40 -16.41
C GLY A 110 4.23 -5.54 -17.68
N GLY A 111 5.18 -5.75 -18.60
CA GLY A 111 5.25 -5.01 -19.88
C GLY A 111 5.89 -3.61 -19.79
N GLN A 112 6.54 -3.27 -18.68
CA GLN A 112 7.32 -2.05 -18.51
C GLN A 112 8.78 -2.36 -18.16
N PRO A 113 9.71 -1.42 -18.39
CA PRO A 113 11.06 -1.51 -17.84
C PRO A 113 11.04 -1.62 -16.32
N ASP A 114 12.03 -2.32 -15.76
CA ASP A 114 12.25 -2.41 -14.33
C ASP A 114 12.58 -1.01 -13.76
N ILE A 115 12.05 -0.72 -12.57
CA ILE A 115 12.32 0.53 -11.85
C ILE A 115 13.19 0.20 -10.64
N GLU A 116 14.41 0.73 -10.63
CA GLU A 116 15.37 0.55 -9.54
C GLU A 116 15.25 1.71 -8.54
N LEU A 117 15.27 1.38 -7.25
CA LEU A 117 15.10 2.32 -6.15
C LEU A 117 16.20 2.05 -5.10
N GLY A 118 17.24 2.88 -5.09
CA GLY A 118 18.36 2.84 -4.15
C GLY A 118 18.11 3.71 -2.92
N VAL A 119 18.66 3.29 -1.77
CA VAL A 119 18.61 4.08 -0.53
C VAL A 119 19.54 5.30 -0.64
N GLY A 120 19.04 6.46 -0.22
CA GLY A 120 19.74 7.75 -0.26
C GLY A 120 19.57 8.51 -1.58
N GLU A 121 19.16 7.84 -2.66
CA GLU A 121 18.89 8.46 -3.96
C GLU A 121 17.40 8.46 -4.29
N GLU A 122 16.75 7.30 -4.22
CA GLU A 122 15.31 7.14 -4.47
C GLU A 122 14.49 6.84 -3.23
N LEU A 123 15.11 6.20 -2.24
CA LEU A 123 14.45 5.75 -1.02
C LEU A 123 15.07 6.39 0.21
N GLU A 124 14.22 6.70 1.17
CA GLU A 124 14.64 7.15 2.49
C GLU A 124 13.79 6.51 3.58
N THR A 125 14.34 6.39 4.79
CA THR A 125 13.53 6.11 5.98
C THR A 125 13.02 7.42 6.56
N ARG A 126 11.73 7.45 6.91
CA ARG A 126 11.07 8.60 7.55
C ARG A 126 10.26 8.13 8.74
N TYR A 127 9.69 9.08 9.48
CA TYR A 127 8.61 8.79 10.45
C TYR A 127 9.01 7.82 11.57
N ASN A 128 10.28 7.87 12.00
CA ASN A 128 10.85 6.99 13.01
C ASN A 128 10.67 5.48 12.71
N THR A 129 10.69 5.12 11.43
CA THR A 129 10.62 3.73 10.96
C THR A 129 12.01 3.22 10.58
N ILE A 130 12.28 1.93 10.83
CA ILE A 130 13.58 1.31 10.59
C ILE A 130 13.59 0.35 9.39
N ASN A 131 12.41 -0.05 8.92
CA ASN A 131 12.23 -1.10 7.91
C ASN A 131 11.19 -0.71 6.86
N GLN A 132 10.88 0.59 6.78
CA GLN A 132 9.92 1.15 5.85
C GLN A 132 10.59 2.28 5.08
N TYR A 133 10.66 2.10 3.77
CA TYR A 133 11.43 2.93 2.85
C TYR A 133 10.45 3.69 1.95
N PHE A 134 10.46 5.01 2.04
CA PHE A 134 9.59 5.90 1.31
C PHE A 134 10.28 6.42 0.05
N VAL A 135 9.51 6.67 -1.00
CA VAL A 135 10.05 7.30 -2.21
C VAL A 135 10.38 8.77 -1.90
N LEU A 136 11.65 9.13 -2.11
CA LEU A 136 12.21 10.43 -1.74
C LEU A 136 11.62 11.56 -2.61
N ASP A 137 11.61 11.38 -3.93
CA ASP A 137 11.08 12.36 -4.86
C ASP A 137 9.55 12.23 -5.03
N ALA A 138 8.82 13.30 -4.73
CA ALA A 138 7.35 13.30 -4.76
C ALA A 138 6.79 13.05 -6.17
N ALA A 139 7.41 13.59 -7.22
CA ALA A 139 6.96 13.38 -8.60
C ALA A 139 7.16 11.92 -9.04
N ARG A 140 8.26 11.29 -8.61
CA ARG A 140 8.51 9.87 -8.81
C ARG A 140 7.54 8.99 -8.04
N ALA A 141 7.20 9.36 -6.80
CA ALA A 141 6.17 8.68 -6.02
C ALA A 141 4.82 8.72 -6.74
N GLU A 142 4.41 9.91 -7.23
CA GLU A 142 3.18 10.08 -7.99
C GLU A 142 3.16 9.23 -9.27
N ALA A 143 4.24 9.25 -10.06
CA ALA A 143 4.35 8.44 -11.28
C ALA A 143 4.30 6.92 -11.02
N LEU A 144 4.88 6.46 -9.91
CA LEU A 144 4.78 5.06 -9.48
C LEU A 144 3.35 4.71 -9.08
N ILE A 145 2.68 5.59 -8.34
CA ILE A 145 1.28 5.40 -7.93
C ILE A 145 0.37 5.38 -9.16
N ASP A 146 0.59 6.25 -10.15
CA ASP A 146 -0.14 6.23 -11.41
C ASP A 146 0.04 4.91 -12.15
N THR A 147 1.27 4.40 -12.21
CA THR A 147 1.53 3.07 -12.75
C THR A 147 0.78 1.99 -11.96
N MET A 148 0.74 2.08 -10.62
CA MET A 148 0.03 1.12 -9.79
C MET A 148 -1.49 1.12 -10.02
N LYS A 149 -2.09 2.26 -10.37
CA LYS A 149 -3.53 2.37 -10.71
C LYS A 149 -3.91 1.54 -11.94
N GLU A 150 -2.98 1.38 -12.90
CA GLU A 150 -3.22 0.74 -14.19
C GLU A 150 -2.87 -0.76 -14.21
N ARG A 151 -2.26 -1.27 -13.14
CA ARG A 151 -1.72 -2.63 -13.07
C ARG A 151 -2.45 -3.47 -12.03
N THR A 152 -2.38 -4.79 -12.17
CA THR A 152 -3.02 -5.74 -11.23
C THR A 152 -2.04 -6.32 -10.22
N SER A 153 -0.74 -6.22 -10.48
CA SER A 153 0.32 -6.72 -9.59
C SER A 153 1.65 -6.07 -9.92
N VAL A 154 2.55 -6.06 -8.95
CA VAL A 154 3.97 -5.72 -9.10
C VAL A 154 4.80 -6.86 -8.52
N THR A 155 5.94 -7.16 -9.14
CA THR A 155 6.97 -8.01 -8.54
C THR A 155 8.02 -7.10 -7.92
N LEU A 156 8.21 -7.26 -6.61
CA LEU A 156 9.24 -6.60 -5.81
C LEU A 156 10.46 -7.52 -5.75
N LEU A 157 11.62 -7.05 -6.19
CA LEU A 157 12.88 -7.75 -6.02
C LEU A 157 13.66 -7.07 -4.90
N VAL A 158 13.87 -7.78 -3.78
CA VAL A 158 14.52 -7.24 -2.59
C VAL A 158 15.86 -7.93 -2.37
N PRO A 159 17.01 -7.23 -2.51
CA PRO A 159 18.30 -7.81 -2.16
C PRO A 159 18.43 -7.91 -0.64
N LEU A 160 18.85 -9.06 -0.13
CA LEU A 160 18.99 -9.29 1.30
C LEU A 160 20.47 -9.43 1.68
N ILE A 161 20.81 -9.04 2.91
CA ILE A 161 22.17 -9.14 3.43
C ILE A 161 22.63 -10.61 3.37
N GLY A 162 23.78 -10.85 2.75
CA GLY A 162 24.35 -12.20 2.61
C GLY A 162 23.65 -13.10 1.59
N VAL A 163 22.65 -12.59 0.85
CA VAL A 163 21.95 -13.35 -0.19
C VAL A 163 22.35 -12.82 -1.57
N GLU A 164 22.89 -13.72 -2.41
CA GLU A 164 23.41 -13.37 -3.74
C GLU A 164 22.30 -12.82 -4.66
N LYS A 165 21.17 -13.55 -4.76
CA LYS A 165 20.05 -13.17 -5.62
C LYS A 165 18.95 -12.46 -4.82
N PRO A 166 18.35 -11.38 -5.36
CA PRO A 166 17.19 -10.77 -4.74
C PRO A 166 16.05 -11.76 -4.53
N VAL A 167 15.33 -11.61 -3.42
CA VAL A 167 14.07 -12.33 -3.20
C VAL A 167 13.00 -11.67 -4.05
N GLU A 168 12.28 -12.47 -4.83
CA GLU A 168 11.16 -11.99 -5.64
C GLU A 168 9.84 -12.19 -4.91
N VAL A 169 9.08 -11.10 -4.74
CA VAL A 169 7.81 -11.08 -4.04
C VAL A 169 6.75 -10.45 -4.93
N ARG A 170 5.72 -11.20 -5.27
CA ARG A 170 4.58 -10.66 -6.01
C ARG A 170 3.56 -10.06 -5.06
N LEU A 171 3.22 -8.79 -5.25
CA LEU A 171 2.21 -8.07 -4.48
C LEU A 171 1.02 -7.70 -5.38
N SER A 172 -0.18 -7.74 -4.81
CA SER A 172 -1.41 -7.39 -5.53
C SER A 172 -1.56 -5.87 -5.63
N LEU A 173 -1.97 -5.39 -6.79
CA LEU A 173 -2.41 -4.00 -6.98
C LEU A 173 -3.93 -3.90 -7.17
N ARG A 174 -4.63 -5.03 -7.04
CA ARG A 174 -6.09 -5.08 -7.08
C ARG A 174 -6.64 -4.47 -5.80
N GLY A 175 -7.08 -3.24 -5.88
CA GLY A 175 -7.53 -2.48 -4.71
C GLY A 175 -6.92 -1.08 -4.63
N VAL A 176 -5.87 -0.78 -5.39
CA VAL A 176 -5.20 0.54 -5.39
C VAL A 176 -6.19 1.67 -5.64
N LEU A 177 -6.98 1.60 -6.72
CA LEU A 177 -7.95 2.65 -7.06
C LEU A 177 -9.00 2.85 -5.96
N ALA A 178 -9.59 1.77 -5.46
CA ALA A 178 -10.60 1.84 -4.39
C ALA A 178 -9.99 2.34 -3.06
N SER A 179 -8.74 2.00 -2.78
CA SER A 179 -8.02 2.46 -1.59
C SER A 179 -7.69 3.96 -1.68
N LEU A 180 -7.26 4.43 -2.86
CA LEU A 180 -7.06 5.85 -3.12
C LEU A 180 -8.38 6.61 -3.01
N ASP A 181 -9.51 6.04 -3.46
CA ASP A 181 -10.83 6.65 -3.33
C ASP A 181 -11.32 6.70 -1.87
N PHE A 182 -11.12 5.63 -1.10
CA PHE A 182 -11.35 5.62 0.34
C PHE A 182 -10.54 6.73 1.02
N MET A 183 -9.23 6.77 0.81
CA MET A 183 -8.39 7.83 1.38
C MET A 183 -8.78 9.21 0.84
N SER A 184 -9.26 9.28 -0.41
CA SER A 184 -9.77 10.51 -1.02
C SER A 184 -10.94 11.08 -0.21
N THR A 185 -11.90 10.19 0.06
CA THR A 185 -13.18 10.44 0.70
C THR A 185 -13.04 10.76 2.19
N TYR A 186 -12.19 10.02 2.90
CA TYR A 186 -12.13 10.08 4.36
C TYR A 186 -10.96 10.92 4.91
N ALA A 187 -9.94 11.26 4.11
CA ALA A 187 -8.87 12.16 4.56
C ALA A 187 -9.36 13.60 4.81
N ARG A 188 -10.33 14.08 4.01
CA ARG A 188 -10.83 15.45 4.04
C ARG A 188 -11.97 15.66 5.03
N LYS A 189 -11.77 15.41 6.32
CA LYS A 189 -12.72 15.88 7.35
C LYS A 189 -12.03 16.29 8.65
N VAL A 190 -11.39 17.45 8.62
CA VAL A 190 -11.26 18.31 9.81
C VAL A 190 -12.41 19.33 9.87
N ALA A 191 -12.98 19.74 8.73
CA ALA A 191 -14.14 20.65 8.67
C ALA A 191 -15.51 20.02 9.10
N GLN A 192 -15.47 18.90 9.85
CA GLN A 192 -16.60 18.31 10.59
C GLN A 192 -16.27 18.09 12.08
N TYR A 193 -15.13 18.61 12.54
CA TYR A 193 -14.78 18.74 13.96
C TYR A 193 -15.18 20.13 14.47
#